data_AF-A0A928S9B8-F1
#
_entry.id   AF-A0A928S9B8-F1
#
_cell.length_a   1.000
_cell.length_b   1.000
_cell.length_c   1.000
_cell.angle_alpha   90.00
_cell.angle_beta   90.00
_cell.angle_gamma   90.00
#
_symmetry.space_group_name_H-M   'P 1'
#
loop_
_entity.id
_entity.type
_entity.pdbx_description
1 polymer ?
#
loop_
_entity_poly.entity_id
_entity_poly.type
_entity_poly.pdbx_seq_one_letter_code
_entity_poly.pdbx_strand_id
1 'polypeptide(L)'
;MPIEVIAALIALAGVVISVATSLYISLRQTNTELEKLRSEIHKAYADKVIDKRLETYPQFSCMISDFIKKMELGTITKKDMVEFYHQTNEYDSKLSLLFSGKTGIVGYDLRQTLRKLATMADEEFQKNFDDPKAVKEIRRKIEEFELALKSDLGIYVVEFSDIGKRFKSYKDIYHSVTE
;
A
#
# COMPACT_ATOMS: atom_id res chain seq x y z
N MET A 1 -61.98 -12.58 -35.09
CA MET A 1 -60.59 -13.02 -35.40
C MET A 1 -60.57 -14.53 -35.30
N PRO A 2 -60.11 -15.27 -36.32
CA PRO A 2 -60.07 -16.73 -36.26
C PRO A 2 -59.09 -17.21 -35.17
N ILE A 3 -59.44 -18.29 -34.46
CA ILE A 3 -58.68 -18.86 -33.34
C ILE A 3 -57.22 -19.17 -33.73
N GLU A 4 -57.02 -19.58 -34.99
CA GLU A 4 -55.71 -19.87 -35.58
C GLU A 4 -54.75 -18.67 -35.55
N VAL A 5 -55.27 -17.46 -35.79
CA VAL A 5 -54.45 -16.23 -35.76
C VAL A 5 -54.01 -15.89 -34.34
N ILE A 6 -54.87 -16.12 -33.35
CA ILE A 6 -54.54 -15.92 -31.93
C ILE A 6 -53.46 -16.93 -31.51
N ALA A 7 -53.60 -18.20 -31.90
CA ALA A 7 -52.60 -19.23 -31.61
C ALA A 7 -51.23 -18.91 -32.26
N ALA A 8 -51.22 -18.46 -33.52
CA ALA A 8 -50.01 -18.06 -34.21
C ALA A 8 -49.30 -16.86 -33.54
N LEU A 9 -50.07 -15.87 -33.07
CA LEU A 9 -49.52 -14.71 -32.35
C LEU A 9 -48.90 -15.10 -31.00
N ILE A 10 -49.56 -16.01 -30.26
CA ILE A 10 -49.02 -16.53 -28.98
C ILE A 10 -47.71 -17.29 -29.23
N ALA A 11 -47.66 -18.13 -30.27
CA ALA A 11 -46.46 -18.87 -30.64
C ALA A 11 -45.30 -17.92 -31.01
N LEU A 12 -45.58 -16.88 -31.81
CA LEU A 12 -44.58 -15.88 -32.19
C LEU A 12 -44.08 -15.09 -30.98
N ALA A 13 -44.98 -14.67 -30.08
CA ALA A 13 -44.62 -13.99 -28.84
C ALA A 13 -43.74 -14.87 -27.95
N GLY A 14 -44.04 -16.16 -27.85
CA GLY A 14 -43.21 -17.13 -27.13
C GLY A 14 -41.78 -17.20 -27.68
N VAL A 15 -41.63 -17.30 -29.01
CA VAL A 15 -40.31 -17.32 -29.66
C VAL A 15 -39.54 -16.03 -29.39
N VAL A 16 -40.19 -14.87 -29.54
CA VAL A 16 -39.54 -13.56 -29.30
C VAL A 16 -39.08 -13.44 -27.85
N ILE A 17 -39.91 -13.83 -26.88
CA ILE A 17 -39.54 -13.81 -25.46
C ILE A 17 -38.38 -14.77 -25.20
N SER A 18 -38.41 -16.00 -25.73
CA SER A 18 -37.32 -16.96 -25.56
C SER A 18 -36.00 -16.44 -26.14
N VAL A 19 -36.01 -15.83 -27.32
CA VAL A 19 -34.82 -15.20 -27.91
C VAL A 19 -34.33 -14.05 -27.04
N ALA A 20 -35.22 -13.16 -26.60
CA ALA A 20 -34.85 -12.03 -25.75
C ALA A 20 -34.27 -12.49 -24.39
N THR A 21 -34.87 -13.49 -23.76
CA THR A 21 -34.37 -14.09 -22.52
C THR A 21 -33.03 -14.78 -22.73
N SER A 22 -32.85 -15.52 -23.83
CA SER A 22 -31.58 -16.17 -24.16
C SER A 22 -30.46 -15.14 -24.37
N LEU A 23 -30.73 -14.06 -25.12
CA LEU A 23 -29.78 -12.96 -25.31
C LEU A 23 -29.45 -12.28 -23.98
N TYR A 24 -30.44 -12.00 -23.14
CA TYR A 24 -30.22 -11.38 -21.84
C TYR A 24 -29.35 -12.25 -20.93
N ILE A 25 -29.65 -13.55 -20.83
CA ILE A 25 -28.86 -14.50 -20.02
C ILE A 25 -27.44 -14.60 -20.57
N SER A 26 -27.27 -14.72 -21.88
CA SER A 26 -25.96 -14.83 -22.54
C SER A 26 -25.10 -13.59 -22.28
N LEU A 27 -25.67 -12.38 -22.41
CA LEU A 27 -24.98 -11.13 -22.10
C LEU A 27 -24.61 -11.03 -20.62
N ARG A 28 -25.53 -11.39 -19.72
CA ARG A 28 -25.28 -11.38 -18.27
C ARG A 28 -24.15 -12.35 -17.90
N GLN A 29 -24.19 -13.57 -18.43
CA GLN A 29 -23.16 -14.58 -18.18
C GLN A 29 -21.80 -14.12 -18.70
N THR A 30 -21.75 -13.59 -19.94
CA THR A 30 -20.52 -13.04 -20.52
C THR A 30 -19.92 -11.93 -19.64
N ASN A 31 -20.76 -11.01 -19.14
CA ASN A 31 -20.30 -9.95 -18.25
C ASN A 31 -19.76 -10.49 -16.92
N THR A 32 -20.43 -11.46 -16.31
CA THR A 32 -19.95 -12.10 -15.08
C THR A 32 -18.63 -12.85 -15.28
N GLU A 33 -18.46 -13.54 -16.42
CA GLU A 33 -17.20 -14.21 -16.76
C GLU A 33 -16.06 -13.20 -16.99
N LEU A 34 -16.35 -12.08 -17.65
CA LEU A 34 -15.38 -10.97 -17.80
C LEU A 34 -14.98 -10.36 -16.46
N GLU A 35 -15.92 -10.17 -15.54
CA GLU A 35 -15.64 -9.68 -14.19
C GLU A 35 -14.77 -10.65 -13.39
N LYS A 36 -15.06 -11.96 -13.46
CA LYS A 36 -14.23 -13.00 -12.85
C LYS A 36 -12.81 -12.99 -13.42
N LEU A 37 -12.68 -12.95 -14.74
CA LEU A 37 -11.37 -12.94 -15.41
C LEU A 37 -10.55 -11.69 -15.04
N ARG A 38 -11.19 -10.51 -14.95
CA ARG A 38 -10.53 -9.30 -14.43
C ARG A 38 -10.09 -9.46 -12.98
N SER A 39 -10.95 -10.04 -12.13
CA SER A 39 -10.62 -10.30 -10.73
C SER A 39 -9.43 -11.26 -10.60
N GLU A 40 -9.37 -12.33 -11.40
CA GLU A 40 -8.26 -13.27 -11.44
C GLU A 40 -6.96 -12.61 -11.91
N ILE A 41 -7.00 -11.76 -12.93
CA ILE A 41 -5.83 -11.00 -13.39
C ILE A 41 -5.34 -10.06 -12.28
N HIS A 42 -6.25 -9.34 -11.62
CA HIS A 42 -5.88 -8.46 -10.50
C HIS A 42 -5.28 -9.23 -9.33
N LYS A 43 -5.83 -10.40 -9.00
CA LYS A 43 -5.30 -11.29 -7.96
C LYS A 43 -3.90 -11.79 -8.33
N ALA A 44 -3.72 -12.31 -9.55
CA ALA A 44 -2.42 -12.80 -10.01
C ALA A 44 -1.35 -11.68 -10.02
N TYR A 45 -1.74 -10.45 -10.37
CA TYR A 45 -0.86 -9.30 -10.28
C TYR A 45 -0.51 -8.95 -8.82
N ALA A 46 -1.51 -8.92 -7.94
CA ALA A 46 -1.32 -8.64 -6.52
C ALA A 46 -0.42 -9.68 -5.85
N ASP A 47 -0.63 -10.96 -6.14
CA ASP A 47 0.19 -12.06 -5.61
C ASP A 47 1.66 -11.88 -6.03
N LYS A 48 1.93 -11.59 -7.32
CA LYS A 48 3.30 -11.33 -7.79
C LYS A 48 3.94 -10.10 -7.16
N VAL A 49 3.16 -9.04 -6.93
CA VAL A 49 3.65 -7.84 -6.24
C VAL A 49 4.02 -8.17 -4.79
N ILE A 50 3.17 -8.92 -4.09
CA ILE A 50 3.43 -9.37 -2.71
C ILE A 50 4.68 -10.23 -2.65
N ASP A 51 4.83 -11.21 -3.53
CA ASP A 51 6.03 -12.06 -3.60
C ASP A 51 7.28 -11.21 -3.77
N LYS A 52 7.25 -10.21 -4.67
CA LYS A 52 8.42 -9.36 -4.88
C LYS A 52 8.69 -8.42 -3.70
N ARG A 53 7.65 -7.95 -3.01
CA ARG A 53 7.80 -7.17 -1.78
C ARG A 53 8.42 -8.02 -0.67
N LEU A 54 7.97 -9.27 -0.49
CA LEU A 54 8.52 -10.21 0.50
C LEU A 54 10.01 -10.47 0.27
N GLU A 55 10.45 -10.51 -0.99
CA GLU A 55 11.86 -10.66 -1.36
C GLU A 55 12.70 -9.39 -1.06
N THR A 56 12.15 -8.19 -1.30
CA THR A 56 12.94 -6.95 -1.35
C THR A 56 12.81 -6.07 -0.10
N TYR A 57 11.63 -5.97 0.49
CA TYR A 57 11.36 -5.08 1.62
C TYR A 57 12.11 -5.43 2.91
N PRO A 58 12.39 -6.71 3.25
CA PRO A 58 13.09 -7.02 4.50
C PRO A 58 14.46 -6.33 4.64
N GLN A 59 15.22 -6.22 3.54
CA GLN A 59 16.51 -5.53 3.55
C GLN A 59 16.34 -4.03 3.84
N PHE A 60 15.34 -3.42 3.21
CA PHE A 60 15.06 -2.00 3.41
C PHE A 60 14.49 -1.71 4.80
N SER A 61 13.61 -2.57 5.31
CA SER A 61 13.09 -2.48 6.68
C SER A 61 14.19 -2.67 7.73
N CYS A 62 15.16 -3.54 7.48
CA CYS A 62 16.32 -3.73 8.36
C CYS A 62 17.14 -2.44 8.47
N MET A 63 17.47 -1.84 7.33
CA MET A 63 18.19 -0.55 7.25
C MET A 63 17.46 0.56 8.02
N ILE A 64 16.13 0.67 7.86
CA ILE A 64 15.31 1.65 8.58
C ILE A 64 15.33 1.37 10.09
N SER A 65 15.13 0.11 10.50
CA SER A 65 15.14 -0.29 11.90
C SER A 65 16.48 0.00 12.58
N ASP A 66 17.59 -0.28 11.90
CA ASP A 66 18.93 0.00 12.43
C ASP A 66 19.19 1.50 12.57
N PHE A 67 18.67 2.31 11.64
CA PHE A 67 18.74 3.76 11.76
C PHE A 67 17.90 4.30 12.94
N ILE A 68 16.69 3.77 13.15
CA ILE A 68 15.85 4.10 14.32
C ILE A 68 16.61 3.76 15.61
N LYS A 69 17.22 2.58 15.72
CA LYS A 69 18.02 2.19 16.89
C LYS A 69 19.18 3.15 17.13
N LYS A 70 19.90 3.56 16.08
CA LYS A 70 20.96 4.57 16.19
C LYS A 70 20.43 5.91 16.73
N MET A 71 19.24 6.34 16.28
CA MET A 71 18.58 7.54 16.80
C MET A 71 18.22 7.40 18.28
N GLU A 72 17.70 6.24 18.70
CA GLU A 72 17.35 5.97 20.10
C GLU A 72 18.57 5.99 21.02
N LEU A 73 19.72 5.54 20.52
CA LEU A 73 20.99 5.59 21.24
C LEU A 73 21.59 7.01 21.28
N GLY A 74 21.04 7.98 20.54
CA GLY A 74 21.57 9.34 20.48
C GLY A 74 22.95 9.44 19.81
N THR A 75 23.32 8.46 18.99
CA THR A 75 24.67 8.35 18.38
C THR A 75 24.71 8.80 16.91
N ILE A 76 23.63 9.40 16.41
CA ILE A 76 23.50 9.82 15.02
C ILE A 76 24.42 11.00 14.74
N THR A 77 25.25 10.84 13.71
CA THR A 77 26.02 11.95 13.13
C THR A 77 25.34 12.47 11.85
N LYS A 78 25.72 13.66 11.40
CA LYS A 78 25.30 14.16 10.09
C LYS A 78 25.70 13.22 8.96
N LYS A 79 26.86 12.58 9.06
CA LYS A 79 27.32 11.59 8.08
C LYS A 79 26.34 10.42 7.99
N ASP A 80 25.88 9.89 9.13
CA ASP A 80 24.86 8.83 9.15
C ASP A 80 23.56 9.28 8.47
N MET A 81 23.14 10.54 8.69
CA MET A 81 21.94 11.09 8.05
C MET A 81 22.07 11.20 6.53
N VAL A 82 23.24 11.66 6.05
CA VAL A 82 23.55 11.75 4.62
C VAL A 82 23.58 10.37 3.99
N GLU A 83 24.23 9.40 4.64
CA GLU A 83 24.27 8.01 4.18
C GLU A 83 22.87 7.40 4.11
N PHE A 84 22.07 7.58 5.16
CA PHE A 84 20.69 7.10 5.21
C PHE A 84 19.81 7.74 4.13
N TYR A 85 19.99 9.03 3.84
CA TYR A 85 19.33 9.71 2.72
C TYR A 85 19.69 9.08 1.37
N HIS A 86 20.97 8.84 1.11
CA HIS A 86 21.43 8.22 -0.13
C HIS A 86 20.89 6.79 -0.29
N GLN A 87 20.98 5.98 0.76
CA GLN A 87 20.44 4.62 0.75
C GLN A 87 18.92 4.64 0.51
N THR A 88 18.18 5.51 1.21
CA THR A 88 16.73 5.66 1.02
C THR A 88 16.37 6.04 -0.41
N ASN A 89 17.12 6.95 -1.04
CA ASN A 89 16.91 7.33 -2.43
C ASN A 89 17.21 6.18 -3.41
N GLU A 90 18.26 5.41 -3.15
CA GLU A 90 18.62 4.26 -3.97
C GLU A 90 17.51 3.20 -3.91
N TYR A 91 17.00 2.90 -2.71
CA TYR A 91 15.89 1.98 -2.52
C TYR A 91 14.59 2.49 -3.13
N ASP A 92 14.25 3.77 -2.98
CA ASP A 92 13.09 4.39 -3.64
C ASP A 92 13.19 4.25 -5.17
N SER A 93 14.37 4.50 -5.74
CA SER A 93 14.58 4.35 -7.19
C SER A 93 14.40 2.91 -7.67
N LYS A 94 14.84 1.92 -6.86
CA LYS A 94 14.72 0.50 -7.19
C LYS A 94 13.33 -0.07 -6.95
N LEU A 95 12.62 0.40 -5.93
CA LEU A 95 11.41 -0.23 -5.39
C LEU A 95 10.14 0.62 -5.56
N SER A 96 10.21 1.83 -6.12
CA SER A 96 9.05 2.74 -6.23
C SER A 96 7.83 2.12 -6.91
N LEU A 97 8.02 1.26 -7.90
CA LEU A 97 6.93 0.53 -8.58
C LEU A 97 6.24 -0.51 -7.69
N LEU A 98 6.91 -0.96 -6.63
CA LEU A 98 6.38 -1.91 -5.67
C LEU A 98 5.65 -1.20 -4.52
N PHE A 99 5.87 0.08 -4.28
CA PHE A 99 5.21 0.81 -3.20
C PHE A 99 3.70 0.90 -3.43
N SER A 100 2.91 0.73 -2.36
CA SER A 100 1.52 1.18 -2.41
C SER A 100 1.46 2.71 -2.47
N GLY A 101 0.29 3.25 -2.82
CA GLY A 101 0.07 4.69 -2.80
C GLY A 101 0.38 5.31 -1.42
N LYS A 102 0.10 4.60 -0.31
CA LYS A 102 0.42 5.08 1.04
C LYS A 102 1.93 5.17 1.24
N THR A 103 2.66 4.08 0.97
CA THR A 103 4.12 4.01 1.10
C THR A 103 4.82 5.05 0.24
N GLY A 104 4.34 5.27 -0.99
CA GLY A 104 4.85 6.33 -1.86
C GLY A 104 4.71 7.74 -1.26
N ILE A 105 3.54 8.05 -0.67
CA ILE A 105 3.30 9.36 -0.04
C ILE A 105 4.19 9.56 1.18
N VAL A 106 4.22 8.61 2.11
CA VAL A 106 5.03 8.74 3.33
C VAL A 106 6.53 8.71 3.03
N GLY A 107 6.95 7.92 2.03
CA GLY A 107 8.33 7.86 1.58
C GLY A 107 8.79 9.16 0.93
N TYR A 108 7.92 9.83 0.15
CA TYR A 108 8.22 11.15 -0.40
C TYR A 108 8.44 12.21 0.70
N ASP A 109 7.54 12.26 1.68
CA ASP A 109 7.64 13.20 2.81
C ASP A 109 8.90 12.95 3.66
N LEU A 110 9.22 11.69 3.93
CA LEU A 110 10.47 11.31 4.58
C LEU A 110 11.69 11.80 3.77
N ARG A 111 11.74 11.54 2.46
CA ARG A 111 12.85 11.96 1.61
C ARG A 111 13.05 13.47 1.57
N GLN A 112 11.98 14.26 1.55
CA GLN A 112 12.10 15.72 1.64
C GLN A 112 12.73 16.16 2.96
N THR A 113 12.32 15.52 4.06
CA THR A 113 12.89 15.77 5.40
C THR A 113 14.36 15.40 5.44
N LEU A 114 14.72 14.21 4.96
CA LEU A 114 16.10 13.72 4.90
C LEU A 114 16.97 14.58 4.00
N ARG A 115 16.47 14.99 2.83
CA ARG A 115 17.17 15.91 1.92
C ARG A 115 17.52 17.22 2.62
N LYS A 116 16.53 17.83 3.29
CA LYS A 116 16.74 19.09 4.03
C LYS A 116 17.86 18.94 5.06
N LEU A 117 17.82 17.88 5.86
CA LEU A 117 18.82 17.61 6.91
C LEU A 117 20.20 17.29 6.32
N ALA A 118 20.26 16.54 5.23
CA ALA A 118 21.50 16.17 4.55
C ALA A 118 22.23 17.38 3.94
N THR A 119 21.47 18.36 3.42
CA THR A 119 22.03 19.58 2.78
C THR A 119 22.30 20.74 3.74
N MET A 120 21.87 20.61 5.00
CA MET A 120 22.00 21.65 6.02
C MET A 120 23.46 21.86 6.45
N ALA A 121 23.84 23.06 6.88
CA ALA A 121 25.18 23.29 7.47
C ALA A 121 25.34 22.50 8.79
N ASP A 122 26.57 22.14 9.17
CA ASP A 122 26.83 21.29 10.35
C ASP A 122 26.29 21.90 11.65
N GLU A 123 26.45 23.21 11.82
CA GLU A 123 25.97 23.96 12.99
C GLU A 123 24.44 23.95 13.09
N GLU A 124 23.75 24.13 11.96
CA GLU A 124 22.29 24.12 11.90
C GLU A 124 21.75 22.69 12.07
N PHE A 125 22.45 21.68 11.55
CA PHE A 125 22.12 20.28 11.77
C PHE A 125 22.17 19.94 13.26
N GLN A 126 23.27 20.32 13.95
CA GLN A 126 23.42 20.07 15.38
C GLN A 126 22.31 20.75 16.17
N LYS A 127 22.01 22.03 15.86
CA LYS A 127 20.91 22.76 16.50
C LYS A 127 19.55 22.07 16.35
N ASN A 128 19.26 21.48 15.19
CA ASN A 128 18.03 20.71 14.98
C ASN A 128 18.04 19.39 15.77
N PHE A 129 19.20 18.72 15.86
CA PHE A 129 19.33 17.48 16.63
C PHE A 129 19.33 17.68 18.14
N ASP A 130 19.69 18.87 18.62
CA ASP A 130 19.59 19.26 20.02
C ASP A 130 18.14 19.60 20.43
N ASP A 131 17.23 19.85 19.47
CA ASP A 131 15.80 20.05 19.74
C ASP A 131 15.06 18.70 19.82
N PRO A 132 14.59 18.28 21.01
CA PRO A 132 13.88 17.01 21.17
C PRO A 132 12.61 16.92 20.32
N LYS A 133 11.97 18.04 20.00
CA LYS A 133 10.76 18.05 19.16
C LYS A 133 11.11 17.72 17.71
N ALA A 134 12.20 18.30 17.19
CA ALA A 134 12.66 18.02 15.84
C ALA A 134 13.10 16.56 15.70
N VAL A 135 13.88 16.03 16.65
CA VAL A 135 14.28 14.62 16.67
C VAL A 135 13.07 13.68 16.71
N LYS A 136 12.09 13.99 17.56
CA LYS A 136 10.84 13.22 17.64
C LYS A 136 10.07 13.22 16.32
N GLU A 137 10.02 14.35 15.63
CA GLU A 137 9.32 14.47 14.35
C GLU A 137 10.03 13.68 13.23
N ILE A 138 11.37 13.75 13.17
CA ILE A 138 12.16 12.94 12.23
C ILE A 138 11.92 11.45 12.49
N ARG A 139 12.02 11.03 13.76
CA ARG A 139 11.76 9.65 14.17
C ARG A 139 10.36 9.20 13.76
N ARG A 140 9.32 10.01 14.03
CA ARG A 140 7.94 9.72 13.65
C ARG A 140 7.80 9.43 12.16
N LYS A 141 8.41 10.26 11.29
CA LYS A 141 8.34 10.05 9.83
C LYS A 141 9.04 8.76 9.39
N ILE A 142 10.15 8.41 10.03
CA ILE A 142 10.88 7.17 9.74
C ILE A 142 10.05 5.94 10.17
N GLU A 143 9.45 6.00 11.38
CA GLU A 143 8.55 4.95 11.88
C GLU A 143 7.30 4.82 10.99
N GLU A 144 6.69 5.93 10.57
CA GLU A 144 5.54 5.91 9.66
C GLU A 144 5.85 5.24 8.32
N PHE A 145 7.05 5.47 7.80
CA PHE A 145 7.52 4.82 6.60
C PHE A 145 7.76 3.32 6.81
N GLU A 146 8.38 2.92 7.91
CA GLU A 146 8.55 1.51 8.28
C GLU A 146 7.20 0.79 8.42
N LEU A 147 6.23 1.42 9.09
CA LEU A 147 4.89 0.89 9.25
C LEU A 147 4.15 0.77 7.92
N ALA A 148 4.34 1.71 6.99
CA ALA A 148 3.77 1.62 5.65
C ALA A 148 4.36 0.44 4.86
N LEU A 149 5.67 0.21 4.93
CA LEU A 149 6.32 -0.96 4.33
C LEU A 149 5.78 -2.28 4.91
N LYS A 150 5.62 -2.36 6.23
CA LYS A 150 5.04 -3.55 6.90
C LYS A 150 3.57 -3.75 6.53
N SER A 151 2.82 -2.67 6.38
CA SER A 151 1.43 -2.70 5.90
C SER A 151 1.31 -3.21 4.46
N ASP A 152 2.25 -2.85 3.59
CA ASP A 152 2.30 -3.32 2.20
C ASP A 152 2.55 -4.85 2.10
N LEU A 153 3.15 -5.44 3.13
CA LEU A 153 3.34 -6.88 3.30
C LEU A 153 2.14 -7.59 3.96
N GLY A 154 1.13 -6.83 4.39
CA GLY A 154 -0.05 -7.39 5.06
C GLY A 154 0.18 -7.85 6.50
N ILE A 155 1.33 -7.54 7.13
CA ILE A 155 1.64 -7.97 8.50
C ILE A 155 0.52 -7.57 9.47
N TYR A 156 0.05 -6.32 9.37
CA TYR A 156 -1.00 -5.81 10.24
C TYR A 156 -2.43 -6.23 9.85
N VAL A 157 -2.63 -6.77 8.64
CA VAL A 157 -3.93 -7.35 8.24
C VAL A 157 -4.08 -8.77 8.81
N VAL A 158 -2.96 -9.47 9.01
CA VAL A 158 -2.94 -10.81 9.62
C VAL A 158 -3.08 -10.73 11.14
N GLU A 159 -2.44 -9.74 11.79
CA GLU A 159 -2.43 -9.61 13.25
C GLU A 159 -3.68 -8.93 13.83
N PHE A 160 -4.39 -8.11 13.06
CA PHE A 160 -5.58 -7.39 13.51
C PHE A 160 -6.77 -7.72 12.61
N SER A 161 -7.81 -8.33 13.17
CA SER A 161 -9.02 -8.77 12.46
C SER A 161 -9.86 -7.64 11.88
N ASP A 162 -9.58 -6.38 12.24
CA ASP A 162 -10.19 -5.20 11.65
C ASP A 162 -9.35 -4.68 10.47
N ILE A 163 -9.77 -5.05 9.26
CA ILE A 163 -9.15 -4.65 7.97
C ILE A 163 -9.16 -3.11 7.79
N GLY A 164 -10.04 -2.39 8.49
CA GLY A 164 -10.13 -0.93 8.45
C GLY A 164 -9.17 -0.20 9.38
N LYS A 165 -8.60 -0.89 10.37
CA LYS A 165 -7.76 -0.27 11.41
C LYS A 165 -6.44 0.19 10.81
N ARG A 166 -6.10 1.46 11.03
CA ARG A 166 -4.86 2.08 10.53
C ARG A 166 -3.99 2.52 11.68
N PHE A 167 -2.75 2.03 11.70
CA PHE A 167 -1.73 2.43 12.66
C PHE A 167 -0.89 3.57 12.10
N LYS A 168 -0.67 4.61 12.91
CA LYS A 168 0.23 5.73 12.59
C LYS A 168 1.56 5.61 13.34
N SER A 169 1.57 4.93 14.48
CA SER A 169 2.77 4.72 15.28
C SER A 169 2.78 3.32 15.93
N TYR A 170 3.95 2.89 16.40
CA TYR A 170 4.08 1.68 17.22
C TYR A 170 3.27 1.75 18.52
N LYS A 171 3.04 2.96 19.03
CA LYS A 171 2.21 3.17 20.21
C LYS A 171 0.74 2.80 19.94
N ASP A 172 0.25 3.11 18.75
CA ASP A 172 -1.12 2.74 18.34
C ASP A 172 -1.27 1.21 18.27
N ILE A 173 -0.24 0.52 17.77
CA ILE A 173 -0.18 -0.95 17.74
C ILE A 173 -0.20 -1.51 19.16
N TYR A 174 0.66 -1.00 20.05
CA TYR A 174 0.70 -1.45 21.45
C TYR A 174 -0.68 -1.37 22.11
N HIS A 175 -1.34 -0.21 22.03
CA HIS A 175 -2.67 -0.03 22.62
C HIS A 175 -3.71 -0.99 22.04
N SER A 176 -3.63 -1.28 20.74
CA SER A 176 -4.57 -2.18 20.08
C SER A 176 -4.42 -3.67 20.43
N VAL A 177 -3.29 -4.08 21.00
CA VAL A 177 -3.04 -5.46 21.45
C VAL A 177 -3.37 -5.63 22.93
N THR A 178 -3.31 -4.55 23.71
CA THR A 178 -3.50 -4.56 25.16
C THR A 178 -4.93 -4.29 25.63
N GLU A 179 -5.84 -3.90 24.73
CA GLU A 179 -7.28 -3.73 24.95
C GLU A 179 -8.06 -4.99 24.55
#